data_AF-A0A970BWW5-F1
#
_entry.id   AF-A0A970BWW5-F1
#
_cell.length_a   1.000
_cell.length_b   1.000
_cell.length_c   1.000
_cell.angle_alpha   90.00
_cell.angle_beta   90.00
_cell.angle_gamma   90.00
#
_symmetry.space_group_name_H-M   'P 1'
#
loop_
_entity.id
_entity.type
_entity.pdbx_description
1 polymer ?
#
loop_
_entity_poly.entity_id
_entity_poly.type
_entity_poly.pdbx_seq_one_letter_code
_entity_poly.pdbx_strand_id
1 'polypeptide(L)'
;MSGPALPSSGPEESTGEAAPDAPVSRLYVVLTRVPRRTRLHIGSLGEVTMQRGWFAYVGSAVRAREARVARHLAARKPLRWHADYLFTAFPAERAWLVDGAAGECELAGALAALPGAERRPRRFGAGDCRCAGHLVYFVRRPLRRDLAAAAHAAGAPEKGAVRAFGRRPASS
;
A
#
# COMPACT_ATOMS: atom_id res chain seq x y z
N MET A 1 -15.49 -23.24 72.51
CA MET A 1 -16.17 -23.85 71.36
C MET A 1 -15.46 -23.38 70.10
N SER A 2 -14.97 -24.36 69.33
CA SER A 2 -14.51 -24.35 67.93
C SER A 2 -13.83 -23.09 67.35
N GLY A 3 -12.53 -23.19 67.05
CA GLY A 3 -11.99 -22.66 65.79
C GLY A 3 -12.14 -23.71 64.66
N PRO A 4 -11.50 -23.56 63.48
CA PRO A 4 -10.85 -22.40 62.85
C PRO A 4 -11.30 -22.18 61.37
N ALA A 5 -10.75 -21.18 60.66
CA ALA A 5 -10.20 -21.31 59.28
C ALA A 5 -9.87 -19.93 58.63
N LEU A 6 -8.58 -19.70 58.36
CA LEU A 6 -8.07 -18.97 57.18
C LEU A 6 -7.58 -20.05 56.17
N PRO A 7 -7.08 -19.69 54.98
CA PRO A 7 -7.73 -19.04 53.85
C PRO A 7 -7.65 -19.94 52.58
N SER A 8 -8.62 -19.88 51.67
CA SER A 8 -8.49 -20.53 50.36
C SER A 8 -8.10 -19.52 49.29
N SER A 9 -6.86 -19.67 48.83
CA SER A 9 -6.35 -19.17 47.56
C SER A 9 -7.18 -19.75 46.40
N GLY A 10 -7.70 -18.90 45.54
CA GLY A 10 -8.16 -19.25 44.19
C GLY A 10 -7.21 -18.61 43.17
N PRO A 11 -6.73 -19.35 42.15
CA PRO A 11 -5.86 -18.80 41.13
C PRO A 11 -6.66 -17.97 40.12
N GLU A 12 -5.94 -16.99 39.58
CA GLU A 12 -6.08 -16.28 38.31
C GLU A 12 -7.17 -16.77 37.33
N GLU A 13 -8.07 -15.86 36.95
CA GLU A 13 -8.44 -15.70 35.54
C GLU A 13 -8.33 -14.22 35.18
N SER A 14 -7.12 -13.86 34.80
CA SER A 14 -6.83 -12.73 33.92
C SER A 14 -7.48 -13.05 32.56
N THR A 15 -8.77 -12.74 32.42
CA THR A 15 -9.38 -12.68 31.09
C THR A 15 -8.85 -11.44 30.41
N GLY A 16 -7.81 -11.68 29.59
CA GLY A 16 -7.20 -10.66 28.77
C GLY A 16 -8.22 -10.00 27.87
N GLU A 17 -8.51 -8.74 28.13
CA GLU A 17 -8.98 -7.84 27.08
C GLU A 17 -7.71 -7.20 26.51
N ALA A 18 -7.09 -7.89 25.54
CA ALA A 18 -6.06 -7.27 24.72
C ALA A 18 -6.66 -5.97 24.15
N ALA A 19 -6.03 -4.84 24.47
CA ALA A 19 -6.39 -3.55 23.91
C ALA A 19 -6.60 -3.71 22.39
N PRO A 20 -7.60 -3.04 21.78
CA PRO A 20 -7.81 -3.15 20.35
C PRO A 20 -6.48 -2.80 19.67
N ASP A 21 -5.93 -3.79 18.96
CA ASP A 21 -4.71 -3.69 18.17
C ASP A 21 -4.68 -2.33 17.48
N ALA A 22 -3.55 -1.63 17.58
CA ALA A 22 -3.35 -0.34 16.94
C ALA A 22 -3.92 -0.38 15.51
N PRO A 23 -4.64 0.67 15.06
CA PRO A 23 -5.39 0.63 13.82
C PRO A 23 -4.50 0.16 12.67
N VAL A 24 -4.76 -1.07 12.23
CA VAL A 24 -3.95 -1.73 11.21
C VAL A 24 -4.02 -0.88 9.94
N SER A 25 -2.89 -0.30 9.51
CA SER A 25 -2.88 0.54 8.32
C SER A 25 -3.42 -0.24 7.12
N ARG A 26 -4.50 0.28 6.53
CA ARG A 26 -5.15 -0.31 5.36
C ARG A 26 -4.57 0.30 4.10
N LEU A 27 -3.45 -0.26 3.68
CA LEU A 27 -2.73 0.17 2.49
C LEU A 27 -3.13 -0.67 1.28
N TYR A 28 -2.78 -0.15 0.10
CA TYR A 28 -2.88 -0.86 -1.16
C TYR A 28 -1.73 -0.42 -2.08
N VAL A 29 -1.38 -1.30 -3.01
CA VAL A 29 -0.42 -1.02 -4.06
C VAL A 29 -1.08 -1.26 -5.41
N VAL A 30 -1.01 -0.28 -6.32
CA VAL A 30 -1.49 -0.43 -7.70
C VAL A 30 -0.31 -0.31 -8.66
N LEU A 31 -0.17 -1.28 -9.56
CA LEU A 31 0.93 -1.40 -10.49
C LEU A 31 0.48 -1.11 -11.91
N THR A 32 1.26 -0.31 -12.63
CA THR A 32 1.09 -0.07 -14.07
C THR A 32 2.43 -0.14 -14.81
N ARG A 33 2.38 -0.32 -16.13
CA ARG A 33 3.54 -0.32 -17.02
C ARG A 33 3.50 0.91 -17.92
N VAL A 34 4.63 1.60 -17.97
CA VAL A 34 4.89 2.68 -18.93
C VAL A 34 5.76 2.10 -20.05
N PRO A 35 5.21 1.87 -21.26
CA PRO A 35 5.91 1.16 -22.33
C PRO A 35 7.04 1.99 -22.97
N ARG A 36 6.93 3.32 -22.89
CA ARG A 36 7.89 4.27 -23.45
C ARG A 36 7.93 5.56 -22.62
N ARG A 37 9.06 6.27 -22.65
CA ARG A 37 9.20 7.56 -21.97
C ARG A 37 8.11 8.52 -22.47
N THR A 38 7.28 9.04 -21.56
CA THR A 38 6.08 9.81 -21.89
C THR A 38 5.97 11.03 -20.98
N ARG A 39 5.64 12.20 -21.54
CA ARG A 39 5.32 13.39 -20.75
C ARG A 39 3.82 13.40 -20.47
N LEU A 40 3.44 13.62 -19.21
CA LEU A 40 2.06 13.69 -18.76
C LEU A 40 1.85 14.93 -17.92
N HIS A 41 0.69 15.56 -18.04
CA HIS A 41 0.24 16.57 -17.09
C HIS A 41 -0.52 15.88 -15.95
N ILE A 42 -0.07 16.06 -14.70
CA ILE A 42 -0.55 15.34 -13.52
C ILE A 42 -1.06 16.33 -12.48
N GLY A 43 -2.29 16.82 -12.63
CA GLY A 43 -2.92 17.73 -11.67
C GLY A 43 -1.99 18.84 -11.17
N SER A 44 -1.87 18.99 -9.85
CA SER A 44 -1.01 20.01 -9.23
C SER A 44 0.50 19.74 -9.31
N LEU A 45 0.95 18.53 -9.72
CA LEU A 45 2.36 18.27 -10.03
C LEU A 45 2.78 18.93 -11.36
N GLY A 46 1.83 19.35 -12.19
CA GLY A 46 2.12 19.93 -13.50
C GLY A 46 2.65 18.88 -14.47
N GLU A 47 3.59 19.29 -15.33
CA GLU A 47 4.14 18.42 -16.36
C GLU A 47 5.25 17.51 -15.81
N VAL A 48 5.13 16.21 -16.05
CA VAL A 48 6.04 15.21 -15.52
C VAL A 48 6.46 14.22 -16.60
N THR A 49 7.74 13.85 -16.59
CA THR A 49 8.28 12.82 -17.48
C THR A 49 8.28 11.45 -16.79
N MET A 50 7.45 10.55 -17.30
CA MET A 50 7.41 9.14 -16.93
C MET A 50 8.46 8.37 -17.73
N GLN A 51 9.35 7.65 -17.06
CA GLN A 51 10.33 6.78 -17.72
C GLN A 51 9.70 5.47 -18.16
N ARG A 52 10.29 4.81 -19.15
CA ARG A 52 9.89 3.44 -19.52
C ARG A 52 10.18 2.49 -18.36
N GLY A 53 9.17 1.74 -17.92
CA GLY A 53 9.31 0.74 -16.86
C GLY A 53 8.01 0.50 -16.12
N TRP A 54 8.10 0.14 -14.85
CA TRP A 54 6.97 -0.20 -14.00
C TRP A 54 6.81 0.82 -12.89
N PHE A 55 5.57 1.11 -12.50
CA PHE A 55 5.26 2.06 -11.45
C PHE A 55 4.28 1.45 -10.47
N ALA A 56 4.69 1.36 -9.20
CA ALA A 56 3.87 0.93 -8.08
C ALA A 56 3.46 2.16 -7.26
N TYR A 57 2.17 2.46 -7.24
CA TYR A 57 1.58 3.51 -6.41
C TYR A 57 1.15 2.91 -5.08
N VAL A 58 1.62 3.48 -3.98
CA VAL A 58 1.17 3.18 -2.62
C VAL A 58 0.10 4.17 -2.22
N GLY A 59 -0.99 3.69 -1.63
CA GLY A 59 -1.98 4.55 -1.01
C GLY A 59 -2.70 3.86 0.14
N SER A 60 -3.44 4.64 0.91
CA SER A 60 -4.25 4.17 2.03
C SER A 60 -5.73 4.51 1.85
N ALA A 61 -6.55 3.80 2.60
CA ALA A 61 -7.96 4.07 2.73
C ALA A 61 -8.48 3.53 4.06
N VAL A 62 -8.82 4.44 4.97
CA VAL A 62 -9.41 4.09 6.28
C VAL A 62 -10.74 3.37 6.11
N ARG A 63 -11.56 3.84 5.15
CA ARG A 63 -12.86 3.27 4.75
C ARG A 63 -12.86 2.99 3.26
N ALA A 64 -13.60 1.97 2.84
CA ALA A 64 -13.83 1.64 1.43
C ALA A 64 -12.55 1.47 0.59
N ARG A 65 -11.51 0.81 1.14
CA ARG A 65 -10.25 0.52 0.44
C ARG A 65 -10.46 -0.12 -0.91
N GLU A 66 -11.29 -1.15 -0.97
CA GLU A 66 -11.58 -1.88 -2.19
C GLU A 66 -12.22 -0.99 -3.25
N ALA A 67 -13.13 -0.09 -2.86
CA ALA A 67 -13.72 0.88 -3.76
C ALA A 67 -12.69 1.88 -4.30
N ARG A 68 -11.72 2.30 -3.48
CA ARG A 68 -10.62 3.18 -3.94
C ARG A 68 -9.68 2.46 -4.90
N VAL A 69 -9.37 1.19 -4.65
CA VAL A 69 -8.59 0.38 -5.59
C VAL A 69 -9.37 0.15 -6.89
N ALA A 70 -10.66 -0.21 -6.81
CA ALA A 70 -11.55 -0.37 -7.97
C ALA A 70 -11.63 0.91 -8.82
N ARG A 71 -11.69 2.08 -8.17
CA ARG A 71 -11.60 3.36 -8.86
C ARG A 71 -10.28 3.49 -9.62
N HIS A 72 -9.13 3.15 -9.04
CA HIS A 72 -7.84 3.19 -9.75
C HIS A 72 -7.80 2.24 -10.94
N LEU A 73 -8.50 1.10 -10.86
CA LEU A 73 -8.63 0.14 -11.96
C LEU A 73 -9.60 0.57 -13.07
N ALA A 74 -10.57 1.44 -12.80
CA ALA A 74 -11.54 1.88 -13.80
C ALA A 74 -10.86 2.61 -14.98
N ALA A 75 -11.30 2.39 -16.22
CA ALA A 75 -10.72 3.11 -17.36
C ALA A 75 -11.15 4.58 -17.39
N ARG A 76 -12.42 4.86 -17.08
CA ARG A 76 -13.02 6.20 -17.08
C ARG A 76 -13.37 6.60 -15.65
N LYS A 77 -12.87 7.74 -15.20
CA LYS A 77 -13.14 8.32 -13.88
C LYS A 77 -12.86 9.82 -13.88
N PRO A 78 -13.48 10.61 -13.00
CA PRO A 78 -13.03 11.98 -12.74
C PRO A 78 -11.60 11.98 -12.23
N LEU A 79 -10.72 12.87 -12.70
CA LEU A 79 -9.33 12.92 -12.25
C LEU A 79 -9.24 13.82 -11.01
N ARG A 80 -8.95 13.23 -9.84
CA ARG A 80 -8.87 13.98 -8.56
C ARG A 80 -7.53 13.81 -7.87
N TRP A 81 -6.94 12.62 -7.94
CA TRP A 81 -5.63 12.33 -7.36
C TRP A 81 -4.59 12.10 -8.44
N HIS A 82 -3.31 12.31 -8.13
CA HIS A 82 -2.21 12.05 -9.07
C HIS A 82 -2.26 10.64 -9.68
N ALA A 83 -2.62 9.64 -8.87
CA ALA A 83 -2.84 8.26 -9.32
C ALA A 83 -3.95 8.12 -10.37
N ASP A 84 -5.01 8.95 -10.33
CA ASP A 84 -6.07 8.90 -11.34
C ASP A 84 -5.51 9.26 -12.73
N TYR A 85 -4.70 10.33 -12.83
CA TYR A 85 -4.04 10.73 -14.09
C TYR A 85 -3.13 9.62 -14.62
N LEU A 86 -2.34 9.02 -13.72
CA LEU A 86 -1.43 7.93 -14.08
C LEU A 86 -2.19 6.72 -14.63
N PHE A 87 -3.21 6.24 -13.92
CA PHE A 87 -3.92 5.03 -14.30
C PHE A 87 -4.91 5.21 -15.45
N THR A 88 -5.33 6.45 -15.72
CA THR A 88 -6.05 6.78 -16.96
C THR A 88 -5.10 6.82 -18.17
N ALA A 89 -3.87 7.32 -18.02
CA ALA A 89 -2.87 7.30 -19.09
C ALA A 89 -2.27 5.91 -19.34
N PHE A 90 -2.07 5.13 -18.27
CA PHE A 90 -1.49 3.80 -18.29
C PHE A 90 -2.35 2.85 -17.43
N PRO A 91 -3.20 2.02 -18.04
CA PRO A 91 -4.11 1.13 -17.31
C PRO A 91 -3.40 0.30 -16.24
N ALA A 92 -4.02 0.23 -15.06
CA ALA A 92 -3.50 -0.60 -13.97
C ALA A 92 -3.47 -2.08 -14.38
N GLU A 93 -2.34 -2.73 -14.19
CA GLU A 93 -2.15 -4.15 -14.50
C GLU A 93 -2.46 -5.07 -13.32
N ARG A 94 -2.14 -4.63 -12.11
CA ARG A 94 -2.36 -5.39 -10.87
C ARG A 94 -2.61 -4.46 -9.71
N ALA A 95 -3.31 -4.97 -8.71
CA ALA A 95 -3.40 -4.33 -7.42
C ALA A 95 -3.21 -5.35 -6.30
N TRP A 96 -2.73 -4.88 -5.16
CA TRP A 96 -2.63 -5.66 -3.94
C TRP A 96 -3.17 -4.85 -2.76
N LEU A 97 -3.81 -5.55 -1.83
CA LEU A 97 -4.13 -5.05 -0.51
C LEU A 97 -2.95 -5.36 0.40
N VAL A 98 -2.55 -4.38 1.21
CA VAL A 98 -1.45 -4.51 2.18
C VAL A 98 -1.99 -4.15 3.56
N ASP A 99 -1.94 -5.11 4.47
CA ASP A 99 -2.39 -4.99 5.86
C ASP A 99 -1.17 -5.05 6.79
N GLY A 100 -1.13 -4.20 7.82
CA GLY A 100 -0.17 -4.28 8.92
C GLY A 100 1.13 -3.49 8.75
N ALA A 101 1.36 -2.84 7.60
CA ALA A 101 2.51 -1.95 7.45
C ALA A 101 2.34 -0.66 8.29
N ALA A 102 3.44 -0.02 8.67
CA ALA A 102 3.43 1.20 9.48
C ALA A 102 2.70 2.37 8.79
N GLY A 103 2.82 2.50 7.46
CA GLY A 103 2.15 3.57 6.71
C GLY A 103 2.55 3.63 5.24
N GLU A 104 1.93 4.58 4.51
CA GLU A 104 2.22 4.79 3.08
C GLU A 104 3.68 5.16 2.84
N CYS A 105 4.23 6.02 3.70
CA CYS A 105 5.61 6.48 3.62
C CYS A 105 6.59 5.33 3.83
N GLU A 106 6.36 4.49 4.82
CA GLU A 106 7.23 3.36 5.16
C GLU A 106 7.20 2.33 4.05
N LEU A 107 6.01 1.96 3.56
CA LEU A 107 5.87 1.01 2.46
C LEU A 107 6.47 1.53 1.15
N ALA A 108 6.23 2.79 0.78
CA ALA A 108 6.85 3.39 -0.40
C ALA A 108 8.38 3.50 -0.25
N GLY A 109 8.89 3.50 0.98
CA GLY A 109 10.33 3.61 1.29
C GLY A 109 11.00 2.26 1.14
N ALA A 110 10.42 1.25 1.76
CA ALA A 110 10.85 -0.14 1.64
C ALA A 110 10.81 -0.62 0.18
N LEU A 111 9.77 -0.25 -0.59
CA LEU A 111 9.72 -0.55 -2.03
C LEU A 111 10.85 0.13 -2.82
N ALA A 112 11.20 1.37 -2.45
CA ALA A 112 12.26 2.11 -3.12
C ALA A 112 13.67 1.67 -2.72
N ALA A 113 13.82 0.94 -1.61
CA ALA A 113 15.07 0.31 -1.20
C ALA A 113 15.38 -0.97 -1.98
N LEU A 114 14.43 -1.50 -2.76
CA LEU A 114 14.66 -2.66 -3.61
C LEU A 114 15.64 -2.33 -4.76
N PRO A 115 16.45 -3.31 -5.22
CA PRO A 115 17.40 -3.07 -6.30
C PRO A 115 16.75 -2.52 -7.58
N GLY A 116 17.26 -1.39 -8.07
CA GLY A 116 16.77 -0.74 -9.29
C GLY A 116 15.39 -0.09 -9.14
N ALA A 117 14.96 0.18 -7.90
CA ALA A 117 13.76 0.93 -7.58
C ALA A 117 14.08 2.40 -7.24
N GLU A 118 13.13 3.30 -7.49
CA GLU A 118 13.31 4.73 -7.17
C GLU A 118 11.95 5.39 -6.95
N ARG A 119 11.82 6.28 -5.95
CA ARG A 119 10.64 7.14 -5.84
C ARG A 119 10.67 8.22 -6.91
N ARG A 120 9.80 8.10 -7.91
CA ARG A 120 9.69 9.09 -8.98
C ARG A 120 8.31 9.08 -9.64
N PRO A 121 7.81 10.25 -10.06
CA PRO A 121 8.42 11.57 -9.88
C PRO A 121 8.31 12.06 -8.44
N ARG A 122 9.12 13.07 -8.08
CA ARG A 122 9.10 13.63 -6.72
C ARG A 122 7.71 14.15 -6.36
N ARG A 123 7.33 14.00 -5.10
CA ARG A 123 6.06 14.41 -4.49
C ARG A 123 4.81 13.73 -5.06
N PHE A 124 4.94 12.69 -5.89
CA PHE A 124 3.77 11.99 -6.41
C PHE A 124 2.97 11.36 -5.27
N GLY A 125 1.68 11.71 -5.16
CA GLY A 125 0.80 11.21 -4.09
C GLY A 125 1.13 11.68 -2.68
N ALA A 126 2.13 12.56 -2.49
CA ALA A 126 2.56 13.06 -1.17
C ALA A 126 1.99 14.46 -0.92
N GLY A 127 0.67 14.64 -1.04
CA GLY A 127 0.02 15.93 -0.81
C GLY A 127 -0.13 16.28 0.67
N ASP A 128 -0.21 15.26 1.51
CA ASP A 128 -0.44 15.29 2.95
C ASP A 128 0.81 14.98 3.78
N CYS A 129 1.95 14.71 3.14
CA CYS A 129 3.21 14.42 3.79
C CYS A 129 4.40 15.09 3.08
N ARG A 130 5.56 15.14 3.75
CA ARG A 130 6.79 15.75 3.23
C ARG A 130 7.74 14.76 2.54
N CYS A 131 7.28 13.54 2.26
CA CYS A 131 8.14 12.49 1.71
C CYS A 131 8.44 12.72 0.21
N ALA A 132 9.38 11.95 -0.34
CA ALA A 132 9.75 12.05 -1.75
C ALA A 132 8.64 11.63 -2.72
N GLY A 133 7.56 10.99 -2.25
CA GLY A 133 6.45 10.49 -3.05
C GLY A 133 6.09 9.04 -2.71
N HIS A 134 4.86 8.67 -3.04
CA HIS A 134 4.30 7.32 -2.88
C HIS A 134 4.26 6.53 -4.20
N LEU A 135 4.89 7.05 -5.26
CA LEU A 135 5.08 6.33 -6.52
C LEU A 135 6.49 5.82 -6.66
N VAL A 136 6.64 4.51 -6.81
CA VAL A 136 7.93 3.83 -6.95
C VAL A 136 8.07 3.27 -8.36
N TYR A 137 9.12 3.69 -9.05
CA TYR A 137 9.55 3.17 -10.33
C TYR A 137 10.39 1.91 -10.16
N PHE A 138 10.28 0.99 -11.12
CA PHE A 138 11.13 -0.18 -11.26
C PHE A 138 11.50 -0.38 -12.73
N VAL A 139 12.76 -0.76 -12.98
CA VAL A 139 13.21 -1.17 -14.32
C VAL A 139 12.52 -2.46 -14.77
N ARG A 140 12.37 -3.42 -13.84
CA ARG A 140 11.71 -4.71 -14.05
C ARG A 140 10.40 -4.78 -13.29
N ARG A 141 9.51 -5.67 -13.71
CA ARG A 141 8.21 -5.85 -13.05
C ARG A 141 8.42 -6.37 -11.62
N PRO A 142 7.96 -5.66 -10.56
CA PRO A 142 7.98 -6.23 -9.23
C PRO A 142 6.96 -7.37 -9.12
N LEU A 143 7.33 -8.39 -8.37
CA LEU A 143 6.50 -9.55 -8.06
C LEU A 143 5.84 -9.39 -6.69
N ARG A 144 4.82 -10.22 -6.40
CA ARG A 144 4.17 -10.23 -5.09
C ARG A 144 5.16 -10.48 -3.95
N ARG A 145 6.20 -11.30 -4.15
CA ARG A 145 7.23 -11.57 -3.14
C ARG A 145 8.06 -10.33 -2.81
N ASP A 146 8.31 -9.46 -3.80
CA ASP A 146 9.06 -8.23 -3.59
C ASP A 146 8.23 -7.23 -2.77
N LEU A 147 6.92 -7.16 -3.06
CA LEU A 147 5.97 -6.38 -2.26
C LEU A 147 5.82 -6.94 -0.84
N ALA A 148 5.82 -8.26 -0.66
CA ALA A 148 5.74 -8.89 0.65
C ALA A 148 6.99 -8.60 1.50
N ALA A 149 8.18 -8.70 0.89
CA ALA A 149 9.43 -8.33 1.54
C ALA A 149 9.45 -6.85 1.94
N ALA A 150 9.01 -5.95 1.04
CA ALA A 150 8.91 -4.53 1.34
C ALA A 150 7.86 -4.22 2.42
N ALA A 151 6.71 -4.90 2.40
CA ALA A 151 5.69 -4.74 3.43
C ALA A 151 6.22 -5.18 4.80
N HIS A 152 6.93 -6.31 4.86
CA HIS A 152 7.55 -6.79 6.10
C HIS A 152 8.62 -5.82 6.62
N ALA A 153 9.50 -5.32 5.74
CA ALA A 153 10.47 -4.28 6.09
C ALA A 153 9.79 -2.96 6.54
N ALA A 154 8.54 -2.72 6.14
CA ALA A 154 7.72 -1.60 6.59
C ALA A 154 6.86 -1.93 7.83
N GLY A 155 7.12 -3.04 8.53
CA GLY A 155 6.46 -3.42 9.78
C GLY A 155 5.27 -4.38 9.65
N ALA A 156 4.93 -4.83 8.44
CA ALA A 156 3.85 -5.78 8.25
C ALA A 156 4.22 -7.20 8.71
N PRO A 157 3.23 -8.03 9.08
CA PRO A 157 3.49 -9.43 9.41
C PRO A 157 4.09 -10.18 8.21
N GLU A 158 5.00 -11.12 8.48
CA GLU A 158 5.72 -11.86 7.45
C GLU A 158 4.78 -12.64 6.50
N LYS A 159 3.66 -13.14 7.05
CA LYS A 159 2.66 -13.93 6.32
C LYS A 159 1.34 -13.19 6.26
N GLY A 160 0.63 -13.35 5.15
CA GLY A 160 -0.74 -12.85 4.99
C GLY A 160 -0.88 -11.35 4.71
N ALA A 161 0.15 -10.53 4.93
CA ALA A 161 0.09 -9.07 4.77
C ALA A 161 -0.31 -8.61 3.36
N VAL A 162 0.17 -9.30 2.31
CA VAL A 162 -0.03 -8.89 0.91
C VAL A 162 -0.97 -9.84 0.18
N ARG A 163 -2.15 -9.35 -0.20
CA ARG A 163 -3.19 -10.11 -0.93
C ARG A 163 -3.47 -9.47 -2.28
N ALA A 164 -3.62 -10.26 -3.33
CA ALA A 164 -3.97 -9.73 -4.65
C ALA A 164 -5.42 -9.17 -4.63
N PHE A 165 -5.64 -8.06 -5.33
CA PHE A 165 -6.95 -7.45 -5.51
C PHE A 165 -7.39 -7.53 -6.98
N GLY A 166 -8.63 -7.98 -7.19
CA GLY A 166 -9.23 -8.16 -8.51
C GLY A 166 -8.83 -9.47 -9.20
N ARG A 167 -9.71 -9.98 -10.08
CA ARG A 167 -9.36 -11.05 -11.02
C ARG A 167 -8.51 -10.47 -12.16
N ARG A 168 -7.53 -11.27 -12.59
CA ARG A 168 -6.67 -11.06 -13.78
C ARG A 168 -7.53 -10.45 -14.91
N PRO A 169 -7.17 -9.30 -15.52
CA PRO A 169 -7.86 -8.88 -16.73
C PRO A 169 -7.72 -10.01 -17.75
N ALA A 170 -8.83 -10.40 -18.37
CA ALA A 170 -8.83 -11.36 -19.46
C ALA A 170 -7.88 -10.83 -20.53
N SER A 171 -6.88 -11.63 -20.88
CA SER A 171 -6.07 -11.36 -22.07
C SER A 171 -7.03 -11.35 -23.26
N SER A 172 -7.14 -10.20 -23.93
CA SER A 172 -7.64 -10.12 -25.30
C SER A 172 -6.65 -10.81 -26.24
#